data_AF-A0A7Y2L442-F1
#
_entry.id   AF-A0A7Y2L442-F1
#
_cell.length_a   1.000
_cell.length_b   1.000
_cell.length_c   1.000
_cell.angle_alpha   90.00
_cell.angle_beta   90.00
_cell.angle_gamma   90.00
#
_symmetry.space_group_name_H-M   'P 1'
#
loop_
_entity.id
_entity.type
_entity.pdbx_description
1 polymer ?
#
loop_
_entity_poly.entity_id
_entity_poly.type
_entity_poly.pdbx_seq_one_letter_code
_entity_poly.pdbx_strand_id
1 'polypeptide(L)'
;HSLWFLKATPVTAPLVDAYPAVAAWLQRVLDFGQGTPIEITAEQALAIAKGVEPVALPEFDSAFGFSKGQRVTVAATDYGVDPVAGELVHIGAEELVVRREDPRTGVVHVHFPRIGFRIEAVGQ
;
A
#
# COMPACT_ATOMS: atom_id res chain seq x y z
N HIS A 1 13.22 1.05 -7.87
CA HIS A 1 13.62 2.24 -8.67
C HIS A 1 13.18 2.05 -10.13
N SER A 2 12.67 3.09 -10.80
CA SER A 2 12.07 2.98 -12.16
C SER A 2 13.04 2.49 -13.24
N LEU A 3 14.35 2.64 -13.05
CA LEU A 3 15.35 2.12 -14.00
C LEU A 3 15.31 0.61 -14.16
N TRP A 4 14.86 -0.15 -13.17
CA TRP A 4 14.62 -1.59 -13.33
C TRP A 4 13.61 -1.87 -14.45
N PHE A 5 12.54 -1.05 -14.54
CA PHE A 5 11.54 -1.18 -15.58
C PHE A 5 12.12 -0.89 -16.97
N LEU A 6 12.97 0.13 -17.11
CA LEU A 6 13.69 0.38 -18.36
C LEU A 6 14.63 -0.76 -18.74
N LYS A 7 15.29 -1.38 -17.76
CA LYS A 7 16.16 -2.55 -17.98
C LYS A 7 15.41 -3.84 -18.33
N ALA A 8 14.10 -3.90 -18.09
CA ALA A 8 13.29 -5.10 -18.34
C ALA A 8 13.09 -5.42 -19.83
N THR A 9 13.40 -4.48 -20.75
CA THR A 9 13.26 -4.70 -22.20
C THR A 9 14.55 -4.34 -22.93
N PRO A 10 14.94 -5.10 -23.98
CA PRO A 10 16.11 -4.76 -24.78
C PRO A 10 16.02 -3.39 -25.48
N VAL A 11 14.81 -2.90 -25.76
CA VAL A 11 14.57 -1.64 -26.46
C VAL A 11 14.95 -0.45 -25.58
N THR A 12 14.63 -0.52 -24.29
CA THR A 12 14.82 0.58 -23.34
C THR A 12 16.09 0.46 -22.49
N ALA A 13 16.65 -0.75 -22.36
CA ALA A 13 17.86 -1.00 -21.58
C ALA A 13 19.06 -0.09 -21.95
N PRO A 14 19.34 0.22 -23.24
CA PRO A 14 20.44 1.09 -23.62
C PRO A 14 20.39 2.49 -23.00
N LEU A 15 19.20 2.99 -22.64
CA LEU A 15 19.03 4.29 -21.97
C LEU A 15 19.67 4.31 -20.58
N VAL A 16 19.84 3.16 -19.95
CA VAL A 16 20.52 3.01 -18.65
C VAL A 16 21.98 2.61 -18.87
N ASP A 17 22.25 1.72 -19.82
CA ASP A 17 23.58 1.18 -20.09
C ASP A 17 24.58 2.22 -20.61
N ALA A 18 24.08 3.28 -21.25
CA ALA A 18 24.88 4.44 -21.63
C ALA A 18 25.53 5.18 -20.44
N TYR A 19 25.13 4.87 -19.19
CA TYR A 19 25.64 5.50 -17.98
C TYR A 19 26.28 4.46 -17.05
N PRO A 20 27.58 4.13 -17.22
CA PRO A 20 28.23 3.01 -16.53
C PRO A 20 28.16 3.08 -14.99
N ALA A 21 28.31 4.28 -14.42
CA ALA A 21 28.23 4.47 -12.96
C ALA A 21 26.80 4.21 -12.43
N VAL A 22 25.78 4.61 -13.20
CA VAL A 22 24.36 4.37 -12.86
C VAL A 22 24.03 2.89 -13.01
N ALA A 23 24.49 2.25 -14.09
CA ALA A 23 24.31 0.82 -14.30
C ALA A 23 24.96 -0.01 -13.18
N ALA A 24 26.19 0.33 -12.80
CA ALA A 24 26.89 -0.33 -11.68
C ALA A 24 26.17 -0.11 -10.34
N TRP A 25 25.62 1.09 -10.10
CA TRP A 25 24.80 1.35 -8.91
C TRP A 25 23.52 0.53 -8.91
N LEU A 26 22.80 0.50 -10.04
CA LEU A 26 21.58 -0.26 -10.16
C LEU A 26 21.84 -1.74 -9.89
N GLN A 27 22.93 -2.30 -10.42
CA GLN A 27 23.30 -3.69 -10.14
C GLN A 27 23.46 -3.95 -8.64
N ARG A 28 24.16 -3.09 -7.89
CA ARG A 28 24.28 -3.21 -6.43
C ARG A 28 22.93 -3.18 -5.72
N VAL A 29 21.98 -2.38 -6.21
CA VAL A 29 20.60 -2.35 -5.67
C VAL A 29 19.84 -3.64 -6.00
N LEU A 30 20.03 -4.21 -7.18
CA LEU A 30 19.37 -5.47 -7.57
C LEU A 30 19.98 -6.69 -6.85
N ASP A 31 21.27 -6.63 -6.52
CA ASP A 31 21.97 -7.71 -5.82
C ASP A 31 21.47 -7.96 -4.38
N PHE A 32 20.65 -7.06 -3.81
CA PHE A 32 19.93 -7.35 -2.57
C PHE A 32 18.95 -8.53 -2.71
N GLY A 33 18.56 -8.88 -3.94
CA GLY A 33 17.70 -10.04 -4.22
C GLY A 33 16.25 -9.86 -3.79
N GLN A 34 15.52 -10.98 -3.70
CA GLN A 34 14.07 -11.02 -3.41
C GLN A 34 13.73 -11.81 -2.13
N GLY A 35 14.73 -12.18 -1.33
CA GLY A 35 14.55 -13.05 -0.16
C GLY A 35 14.21 -14.49 -0.53
N THR A 36 13.45 -15.18 0.34
CA THR A 36 13.04 -16.58 0.15
C THR A 36 11.51 -16.67 0.26
N PRO A 37 10.77 -16.36 -0.82
CA PRO A 37 9.32 -16.39 -0.80
C PRO A 37 8.80 -17.83 -0.72
N ILE A 38 7.65 -18.01 -0.07
CA ILE A 38 6.86 -19.24 -0.09
C ILE A 38 5.55 -18.92 -0.81
N GLU A 39 5.21 -19.73 -1.80
CA GLU A 39 3.97 -19.54 -2.56
C GLU A 39 2.74 -19.89 -1.70
N ILE A 40 1.73 -19.03 -1.79
CA ILE A 40 0.38 -19.28 -1.27
C ILE A 40 -0.64 -18.95 -2.37
N THR A 41 -1.76 -19.66 -2.38
CA THR A 41 -2.87 -19.36 -3.29
C THR A 41 -3.68 -18.16 -2.81
N ALA A 42 -4.48 -17.57 -3.69
CA ALA A 42 -5.40 -16.50 -3.32
C ALA A 42 -6.40 -16.94 -2.24
N GLU A 43 -6.89 -18.18 -2.32
CA GLU A 43 -7.83 -18.77 -1.34
C GLU A 43 -7.16 -18.92 0.04
N GLN A 44 -5.89 -19.34 0.08
CA GLN A 44 -5.14 -19.41 1.33
C GLN A 44 -4.98 -18.02 1.96
N ALA A 45 -4.67 -16.99 1.17
CA ALA A 45 -4.56 -15.62 1.67
C ALA A 45 -5.89 -15.10 2.26
N LEU A 46 -7.03 -15.35 1.57
CA LEU A 46 -8.35 -14.99 2.07
C LEU A 46 -8.71 -15.75 3.36
N ALA A 47 -8.38 -17.05 3.42
CA ALA A 47 -8.61 -17.86 4.61
C ALA A 47 -7.77 -17.41 5.80
N ILE A 48 -6.51 -17.02 5.58
CA ILE A 48 -5.65 -16.43 6.61
C ILE A 48 -6.27 -15.14 7.14
N ALA A 49 -6.66 -14.21 6.26
CA ALA A 49 -7.27 -12.94 6.66
C ALA A 49 -8.55 -13.16 7.49
N LYS A 50 -9.40 -14.12 7.10
CA LYS A 50 -10.62 -14.48 7.83
C LYS A 50 -10.37 -15.14 9.18
N GLY A 51 -9.22 -15.77 9.36
CA GLY A 51 -8.86 -16.51 10.56
C GLY A 51 -8.13 -15.69 11.62
N VAL A 52 -7.87 -14.41 11.38
CA VAL A 52 -7.08 -13.54 12.29
C VAL A 52 -7.78 -12.21 12.54
N GLU A 53 -7.50 -11.63 13.70
CA GLU A 53 -7.92 -10.25 14.01
C GLU A 53 -6.84 -9.25 13.54
N PRO A 54 -7.24 -8.05 13.08
CA PRO A 54 -6.28 -7.00 12.75
C PRO A 54 -5.40 -6.62 13.95
N VAL A 55 -4.15 -6.24 13.66
CA VAL A 55 -3.20 -5.81 14.69
C VAL A 55 -3.69 -4.56 15.43
N ALA A 56 -3.28 -4.44 16.71
CA ALA A 56 -3.51 -3.24 17.50
C ALA A 56 -2.84 -2.02 16.85
N LEU A 57 -3.55 -0.90 16.82
CA LEU A 57 -3.10 0.34 16.19
C LEU A 57 -2.52 1.32 17.22
N PRO A 58 -1.61 2.21 16.79
CA PRO A 58 -1.19 3.35 17.60
C PRO A 58 -2.36 4.27 17.97
N GLU A 59 -2.08 5.24 18.84
CA GLU A 59 -3.06 6.26 19.21
C GLU A 59 -3.59 7.02 17.99
N PHE A 60 -4.88 7.31 18.01
CA PHE A 60 -5.54 8.08 16.95
C PHE A 60 -5.24 9.56 17.13
N ASP A 61 -4.67 10.22 16.12
CA ASP A 61 -4.38 11.64 16.20
C ASP A 61 -5.59 12.49 15.74
N SER A 62 -6.32 13.04 16.70
CA SER A 62 -7.47 13.92 16.44
C SER A 62 -7.12 15.27 15.83
N ALA A 63 -5.84 15.67 15.80
CA ALA A 63 -5.41 16.95 15.23
C ALA A 63 -5.62 17.02 13.70
N PHE A 64 -5.82 15.88 13.04
CA PHE A 64 -6.06 15.82 11.59
C PHE A 64 -7.51 16.10 11.17
N GLY A 65 -8.40 16.48 12.10
CA GLY A 65 -9.76 16.93 11.76
C GLY A 65 -10.74 15.81 11.41
N PHE A 66 -10.40 14.56 11.72
CA PHE A 66 -11.28 13.40 11.61
C PHE A 66 -11.55 12.80 12.99
N SER A 67 -12.66 12.07 13.10
CA SER A 67 -13.01 11.34 14.32
C SER A 67 -12.75 9.84 14.13
N LYS A 68 -12.27 9.18 15.19
CA LYS A 68 -12.20 7.71 15.21
C LYS A 68 -13.60 7.13 15.07
N GLY A 69 -13.76 6.13 14.20
CA GLY A 69 -15.06 5.53 13.87
C GLY A 69 -15.81 6.25 12.74
N GLN A 70 -15.28 7.35 12.20
CA GLN A 70 -15.94 8.09 11.12
C GLN A 70 -15.98 7.27 9.83
N ARG A 71 -17.10 7.33 9.10
CA ARG A 71 -17.21 6.73 7.76
C ARG A 71 -16.48 7.59 6.74
N VAL A 72 -15.51 6.98 6.06
CA VAL A 72 -14.63 7.66 5.12
C VAL A 72 -14.44 6.85 3.84
N THR A 73 -14.01 7.53 2.79
CA THR A 73 -13.41 6.95 1.59
C THR A 73 -11.96 7.39 1.49
N VAL A 74 -11.07 6.47 1.11
CA VAL A 74 -9.67 6.77 0.81
C VAL A 74 -9.37 6.35 -0.62
N ALA A 75 -8.81 7.25 -1.42
CA ALA A 75 -8.48 6.99 -2.82
C ALA A 75 -7.10 7.56 -3.16
N ALA A 76 -6.38 6.91 -4.07
CA ALA A 76 -5.15 7.47 -4.62
C ALA A 76 -5.44 8.78 -5.37
N THR A 77 -4.48 9.71 -5.41
CA THR A 77 -4.65 11.02 -6.07
C THR A 77 -4.10 11.07 -7.50
N ASP A 78 -3.35 10.07 -7.91
CA ASP A 78 -2.64 10.00 -9.19
C ASP A 78 -3.24 8.97 -10.16
N TYR A 79 -3.28 7.69 -9.77
CA TYR A 79 -3.83 6.60 -10.57
C TYR A 79 -4.44 5.51 -9.67
N GLY A 80 -5.42 4.75 -10.19
CA GLY A 80 -6.14 3.76 -9.37
C GLY A 80 -7.05 4.41 -8.33
N VAL A 81 -7.85 5.38 -8.78
CA VAL A 81 -8.67 6.27 -7.93
C VAL A 81 -9.95 5.63 -7.38
N ASP A 82 -10.09 4.31 -7.46
CA ASP A 82 -11.25 3.60 -6.94
C ASP A 82 -11.28 3.73 -5.40
N PRO A 83 -12.30 4.37 -4.82
CA PRO A 83 -12.31 4.69 -3.41
C PRO A 83 -12.51 3.44 -2.55
N VAL A 84 -11.69 3.33 -1.50
CA VAL A 84 -11.84 2.33 -0.46
C VAL A 84 -12.67 2.92 0.68
N ALA A 85 -13.94 2.47 0.76
CA ALA A 85 -14.87 2.89 1.80
C ALA A 85 -14.75 2.04 3.07
N GLY A 86 -14.83 2.68 4.23
CA GLY A 86 -14.88 1.99 5.52
C GLY A 86 -14.95 2.92 6.72
N GLU A 87 -14.55 2.40 7.87
CA GLU A 87 -14.50 3.12 9.14
C GLU A 87 -13.05 3.55 9.45
N LEU A 88 -12.81 4.83 9.70
CA LEU A 88 -11.48 5.33 10.05
C LEU A 88 -11.11 4.90 11.48
N VAL A 89 -10.15 4.01 11.62
CA VAL A 89 -9.73 3.46 12.93
C VAL A 89 -8.38 3.99 13.40
N HIS A 90 -7.55 4.52 12.50
CA HIS A 90 -6.32 5.27 12.83
C HIS A 90 -6.04 6.34 11.77
N ILE A 91 -5.50 7.46 12.24
CA ILE A 91 -4.88 8.51 11.44
C ILE A 91 -3.67 9.02 12.21
N GLY A 92 -2.56 9.17 11.52
CA GLY A 92 -1.31 9.69 12.06
C GLY A 92 -0.51 10.44 10.99
N ALA A 93 0.72 10.83 11.34
CA ALA A 93 1.60 11.60 10.45
C ALA A 93 1.94 10.86 9.14
N GLU A 94 2.10 9.54 9.20
CA GLU A 94 2.54 8.72 8.05
C GLU A 94 1.41 7.85 7.47
N GLU A 95 0.37 7.54 8.24
CA GLU A 95 -0.56 6.45 7.91
C GLU A 95 -2.04 6.80 8.18
N LEU A 96 -2.91 6.19 7.37
CA LEU A 96 -4.37 6.08 7.54
C LEU A 96 -4.75 4.60 7.60
N VAL A 97 -5.64 4.22 8.51
CA VAL A 97 -6.16 2.86 8.58
C VAL A 97 -7.67 2.85 8.54
N VAL A 98 -8.20 2.13 7.56
CA VAL A 98 -9.64 1.96 7.34
C VAL A 98 -10.03 0.53 7.67
N ARG A 99 -10.94 0.36 8.64
CA ARG A 99 -11.57 -0.91 8.97
C ARG A 99 -12.67 -1.22 7.96
N ARG A 100 -12.64 -2.45 7.44
CA ARG A 100 -13.62 -2.99 6.49
C ARG A 100 -14.05 -4.39 6.89
N GLU A 101 -15.21 -4.79 6.40
CA GLU A 101 -15.75 -6.13 6.57
C GLU A 101 -16.18 -6.67 5.20
N ASP A 102 -15.71 -7.87 4.85
CA ASP A 102 -16.06 -8.58 3.62
C ASP A 102 -16.31 -10.07 3.97
N PRO A 103 -17.35 -10.72 3.44
CA PRO A 103 -17.68 -12.11 3.77
C PRO A 103 -16.54 -13.13 3.57
N ARG A 104 -15.61 -12.83 2.66
CA ARG A 104 -14.46 -13.70 2.32
C ARG A 104 -13.29 -13.52 3.27
N THR A 105 -13.13 -12.33 3.85
CA THR A 105 -11.96 -11.99 4.70
C THR A 105 -12.32 -11.70 6.15
N GLY A 106 -13.60 -11.61 6.52
CA GLY A 106 -13.98 -11.06 7.82
C GLY A 106 -13.60 -9.59 7.94
N VAL A 107 -13.14 -9.18 9.12
CA VAL A 107 -12.69 -7.81 9.41
C VAL A 107 -11.24 -7.65 8.98
N VAL A 108 -10.95 -6.62 8.20
CA VAL A 108 -9.58 -6.25 7.79
C VAL A 108 -9.30 -4.78 8.05
N HIS A 109 -8.05 -4.47 8.38
CA HIS A 109 -7.52 -3.12 8.37
C HIS A 109 -6.77 -2.89 7.06
N VAL A 110 -7.18 -1.87 6.30
CA VAL A 110 -6.49 -1.44 5.08
C VAL A 110 -5.69 -0.19 5.39
N HIS A 111 -4.38 -0.28 5.20
CA HIS A 111 -3.42 0.75 5.54
C HIS A 111 -3.05 1.55 4.30
N PHE A 112 -3.00 2.88 4.43
CA PHE A 112 -2.61 3.80 3.36
C PHE A 112 -1.57 4.78 3.89
N PRO A 113 -0.55 5.14 3.10
CA PRO A 113 0.28 6.29 3.42
C PRO A 113 -0.54 7.58 3.29
N ARG A 114 -0.14 8.64 4.00
CA ARG A 114 -0.77 9.97 3.88
C ARG A 114 -0.50 10.61 2.51
N ILE A 115 0.72 10.50 2.02
CA ILE A 115 1.13 11.10 0.75
C ILE A 115 0.62 10.24 -0.42
N GLY A 116 0.01 10.89 -1.42
CA GLY A 116 -0.54 10.23 -2.60
C GLY A 116 -1.98 9.70 -2.44
N PHE A 117 -2.59 9.88 -1.26
CA PHE A 117 -3.97 9.48 -0.99
C PHE A 117 -4.79 10.65 -0.45
N ARG A 118 -6.06 10.71 -0.87
CA ARG A 118 -7.06 11.63 -0.37
C ARG A 118 -8.04 10.86 0.52
N ILE A 119 -8.38 11.47 1.66
CA ILE A 119 -9.41 10.98 2.57
C ILE A 119 -10.61 11.94 2.54
N GLU A 120 -11.80 11.40 2.42
CA GLU A 120 -13.06 12.16 2.36
C GLU A 120 -14.06 11.56 3.37
N ALA A 121 -14.82 12.44 4.03
CA ALA A 121 -15.95 12.02 4.85
C ALA A 121 -17.11 11.58 3.96
N VAL A 122 -17.74 10.45 4.26
CA VAL A 122 -18.95 10.02 3.54
C VAL A 122 -20.12 10.91 3.97
N GLY A 123 -20.69 11.67 3.02
CA GLY A 123 -21.87 12.51 3.25
C GLY A 123 -21.61 14.02 3.41
N GLN A 124 -20.44 14.52 2.98
CA GLN A 124 -20.20 15.94 2.75
C GLN A 124 -20.16 16.25 1.25
#